data_AF-A0A3C0ARD9-F1
#
_entry.id   AF-A0A3C0ARD9-F1
#
_cell.length_a   1.000
_cell.length_b   1.000
_cell.length_c   1.000
_cell.angle_alpha   90.00
_cell.angle_beta   90.00
_cell.angle_gamma   90.00
#
_symmetry.space_group_name_H-M   'P 1'
#
loop_
_entity.id
_entity.type
_entity.pdbx_description
1 polymer ?
#
loop_
_entity_poly.entity_id
_entity_poly.type
_entity_poly.pdbx_seq_one_letter_code
_entity_poly.pdbx_strand_id
1 'polypeptide(L)'
;AREAARRSDCRNKMKQLGLALHNYLETHTVLPPSAVAKGLCSSGVAASNTLNGNGLVLLLPYLDQSALYNQLNFSLAFDDYSPGSAPLPGSGSTHA
;
A
#
# COMPACT_ATOMS: atom_id res chain seq x y z
N ALA A 1 -1.58 6.18 -34.46
CA ALA A 1 -2.85 6.35 -33.71
C ALA A 1 -2.85 5.60 -32.38
N ARG A 2 -2.64 4.27 -32.35
CA ARG A 2 -2.65 3.48 -31.11
C ARG A 2 -1.64 3.95 -30.05
N GLU A 3 -0.41 4.24 -30.46
CA GLU A 3 0.61 4.75 -29.54
C GLU A 3 0.32 6.15 -28.99
N ALA A 4 -0.36 7.00 -29.77
CA ALA A 4 -0.80 8.31 -29.28
C ALA A 4 -1.94 8.16 -28.26
N ALA A 5 -2.89 7.25 -28.49
CA ALA A 5 -3.95 6.93 -27.53
C ALA A 5 -3.35 6.38 -26.22
N ARG A 6 -2.42 5.40 -26.29
CA ARG A 6 -1.73 4.87 -25.11
C ARG A 6 -0.99 5.94 -24.31
N ARG A 7 -0.33 6.89 -24.97
CA ARG A 7 0.35 8.02 -24.30
C ARG A 7 -0.64 8.94 -23.62
N SER A 8 -1.77 9.26 -24.28
CA SER A 8 -2.83 10.06 -23.68
C SER A 8 -3.44 9.37 -22.46
N ASP A 9 -3.70 8.07 -22.54
CA ASP A 9 -4.24 7.28 -21.43
C ASP A 9 -3.25 7.21 -20.26
N CYS A 10 -1.97 6.97 -20.52
CA CYS A 10 -0.92 7.01 -19.50
C CYS A 10 -0.87 8.37 -18.81
N ARG A 11 -0.87 9.46 -19.58
CA ARG A 11 -0.88 10.82 -19.02
C ARG A 11 -2.13 11.08 -18.17
N ASN A 12 -3.29 10.59 -18.58
CA ASN A 12 -4.54 10.73 -17.83
C ASN A 12 -4.49 9.95 -16.52
N LYS A 13 -3.97 8.72 -16.52
CA LYS A 13 -3.76 7.93 -15.29
C LYS A 13 -2.80 8.63 -14.32
N MET A 14 -1.72 9.22 -14.83
CA MET A 14 -0.79 9.99 -13.99
C MET A 14 -1.45 11.23 -13.37
N LYS A 15 -2.36 11.90 -14.09
CA LYS A 15 -3.15 13.01 -13.53
C LYS A 15 -4.09 12.54 -12.43
N GLN A 16 -4.74 11.38 -12.60
CA GLN A 16 -5.59 10.79 -11.57
C GLN A 16 -4.80 10.48 -10.29
N LEU A 17 -3.59 9.92 -10.42
CA LEU A 17 -2.69 9.70 -9.28
C LEU A 17 -2.28 11.02 -8.60
N GLY A 18 -1.95 12.05 -9.38
CA GLY A 18 -1.63 13.38 -8.84
C GLY A 18 -2.80 13.99 -8.06
N LEU A 19 -4.03 13.86 -8.58
CA LEU A 19 -5.22 14.33 -7.89
C LEU A 19 -5.47 13.57 -6.59
N ALA A 20 -5.32 12.24 -6.61
CA ALA A 20 -5.45 11.41 -5.41
C ALA A 20 -4.44 11.80 -4.32
N LEU A 21 -3.19 12.09 -4.70
CA LEU A 21 -2.17 12.59 -3.78
C LEU A 21 -2.54 13.94 -3.15
N HIS A 22 -3.07 14.88 -3.94
CA HIS A 22 -3.53 16.16 -3.42
C HIS A 22 -4.70 16.02 -2.45
N ASN A 23 -5.69 15.17 -2.75
CA ASN A 23 -6.82 14.91 -1.86
C ASN A 23 -6.36 14.24 -0.55
N TYR A 24 -5.40 13.31 -0.62
CA TYR A 24 -4.79 12.72 0.57
C TYR A 24 -4.06 13.77 1.41
N LEU A 25 -3.27 14.65 0.76
CA LEU A 25 -2.54 15.71 1.43
C LEU A 25 -3.48 16.72 2.12
N GLU A 26 -4.60 17.09 1.49
CA GLU A 26 -5.58 18.01 2.08
C GLU A 26 -6.20 17.43 3.36
N THR A 27 -6.45 16.12 3.38
CA THR A 27 -7.11 15.44 4.51
C THR A 27 -6.15 15.03 5.62
N HIS A 28 -4.94 14.61 5.29
CA HIS A 28 -3.97 14.06 6.25
C HIS A 28 -2.84 15.03 6.58
N THR A 29 -2.72 16.16 5.87
CA THR A 29 -1.65 17.18 5.99
C THR A 29 -0.23 16.64 5.75
N VAL A 30 -0.12 15.42 5.23
CA VAL A 30 1.12 14.74 4.88
C VAL A 30 0.91 13.92 3.61
N LEU A 31 1.97 13.65 2.85
CA LEU A 31 1.91 12.71 1.73
C LEU A 31 1.89 11.26 2.25
N PRO A 32 1.37 10.30 1.46
CA PRO A 32 1.38 8.90 1.86
C PRO A 32 2.82 8.43 2.14
N PRO A 33 3.05 7.72 3.25
CA PRO A 33 4.38 7.17 3.56
C PRO A 33 4.77 6.10 2.54
N SER A 34 6.06 5.83 2.40
CA SER A 34 6.54 4.71 1.57
C SER A 34 6.19 3.35 2.19
N ALA A 35 6.20 3.27 3.52
CA ALA A 35 5.79 2.09 4.28
C ALA A 35 5.19 2.48 5.64
N VAL A 36 4.21 1.72 6.10
CA VAL A 36 3.57 1.81 7.41
C VAL A 36 4.11 0.68 8.28
N ALA A 37 4.57 1.04 9.49
CA ALA A 37 5.12 0.10 10.46
C ALA A 37 6.21 -0.83 9.86
N LYS A 38 7.18 -0.20 9.20
CA LYS A 38 8.32 -0.86 8.55
C LYS A 38 9.17 -1.58 9.59
N GLY A 39 9.49 -2.84 9.34
CA GLY A 39 10.37 -3.63 10.18
C GLY A 39 11.06 -4.74 9.38
N LEU A 40 12.17 -5.24 9.92
CA LEU A 40 12.86 -6.41 9.42
C LEU A 40 13.03 -7.42 10.55
N CYS A 41 12.93 -8.70 10.22
CA CYS A 41 13.28 -9.77 11.15
C CYS A 41 14.77 -10.10 11.01
N SER A 42 15.61 -9.70 11.97
CA SER A 42 17.06 -9.96 11.93
C SER A 42 17.49 -11.21 12.71
N SER A 43 16.61 -11.78 13.54
CA SER A 43 16.95 -12.86 14.49
C SER A 43 15.87 -13.93 14.64
N GLY A 44 14.99 -14.09 13.64
CA GLY A 44 13.88 -15.04 13.72
C GLY A 44 12.73 -14.61 14.65
N VAL A 45 12.67 -13.32 15.03
CA VAL A 45 11.50 -12.68 15.65
C VAL A 45 11.32 -11.31 14.99
N ALA A 46 10.17 -11.06 14.38
CA ALA A 46 9.84 -9.72 13.95
C ALA A 46 9.39 -8.87 15.14
N ALA A 47 9.68 -7.57 15.10
CA ALA A 47 9.12 -6.66 16.10
C ALA A 47 7.58 -6.79 16.05
N SER A 48 6.94 -6.83 17.22
CA SER A 48 5.52 -7.17 17.38
C SER A 48 4.54 -6.31 16.57
N ASN A 49 5.00 -5.19 16.03
CA ASN A 49 4.23 -4.25 15.21
C ASN A 49 4.74 -4.12 13.77
N THR A 50 5.49 -5.10 13.25
CA THR A 50 5.97 -5.07 11.86
C THR A 50 4.84 -5.45 10.92
N LEU A 51 4.37 -4.49 10.12
CA LEU A 51 3.28 -4.70 9.15
C LEU A 51 3.75 -4.52 7.70
N ASN A 52 4.78 -3.69 7.48
CA ASN A 52 5.31 -3.39 6.14
C ASN A 52 4.25 -2.95 5.12
N GLY A 53 3.18 -2.29 5.58
CA GLY A 53 2.09 -1.85 4.71
C GLY A 53 2.55 -0.82 3.69
N ASN A 54 2.23 -1.01 2.40
CA ASN A 54 2.57 -0.04 1.37
C ASN A 54 1.64 1.18 1.46
N GLY A 55 2.17 2.38 1.74
CA GLY A 55 1.33 3.57 1.92
C GLY A 55 0.60 4.04 0.65
N LEU A 56 0.96 3.55 -0.54
CA LEU A 56 0.18 3.84 -1.77
C LEU A 56 -1.24 3.28 -1.69
N VAL A 57 -1.49 2.23 -0.91
CA VAL A 57 -2.86 1.69 -0.75
C VAL A 57 -3.79 2.67 -0.04
N LEU A 58 -3.24 3.65 0.69
CA LEU A 58 -4.01 4.72 1.32
C LEU A 58 -4.63 5.68 0.29
N LEU A 59 -4.17 5.64 -0.97
CA LEU A 59 -4.74 6.41 -2.07
C LEU A 59 -5.97 5.76 -2.69
N LEU A 60 -6.26 4.48 -2.42
CA LEU A 60 -7.36 3.74 -3.06
C LEU A 60 -8.73 4.44 -2.94
N PRO A 61 -9.14 5.01 -1.80
CA PRO A 61 -10.41 5.73 -1.71
C PRO A 61 -10.48 6.96 -2.64
N TYR A 62 -9.34 7.60 -2.90
CA TYR A 62 -9.23 8.77 -3.79
C TYR A 62 -9.06 8.41 -5.26
N LEU A 63 -8.97 7.12 -5.57
CA LEU A 63 -8.90 6.54 -6.91
C LEU A 63 -10.19 5.77 -7.26
N ASP A 64 -11.29 6.03 -6.56
CA ASP A 64 -12.56 5.30 -6.67
C ASP A 64 -12.44 3.78 -6.43
N GLN A 65 -11.44 3.36 -5.66
CA GLN A 65 -11.17 1.97 -5.29
C GLN A 65 -11.46 1.69 -3.80
N SER A 66 -12.48 2.36 -3.25
CA SER A 66 -12.89 2.17 -1.84
C SER A 66 -13.29 0.73 -1.52
N ALA A 67 -13.89 0.00 -2.46
CA ALA A 67 -14.21 -1.41 -2.31
C ALA A 67 -12.96 -2.28 -2.06
N LEU A 68 -11.86 -2.00 -2.76
CA LEU A 68 -10.58 -2.68 -2.55
C LEU A 68 -9.93 -2.26 -1.23
N TYR A 69 -9.99 -0.96 -0.90
CA TYR A 69 -9.48 -0.47 0.37
C TYR A 69 -10.12 -1.17 1.57
N ASN A 70 -11.44 -1.39 1.53
CA ASN A 70 -12.18 -2.03 2.60
C ASN A 70 -11.91 -3.54 2.75
N GLN A 71 -11.28 -4.18 1.75
CA GLN A 71 -10.86 -5.58 1.84
C GLN A 71 -9.51 -5.74 2.55
N LEU A 72 -8.74 -4.66 2.72
CA LEU A 72 -7.42 -4.71 3.35
C LEU A 72 -7.55 -4.72 4.88
N ASN A 73 -6.86 -5.67 5.52
CA ASN A 73 -6.71 -5.69 6.97
C ASN A 73 -5.39 -5.04 7.38
N PHE A 74 -5.44 -3.78 7.79
CA PHE A 74 -4.26 -3.00 8.20
C PHE A 74 -3.64 -3.45 9.53
N SER A 75 -4.22 -4.43 10.22
CA SER A 75 -3.65 -5.02 11.43
C SER A 75 -2.73 -6.22 11.14
N LEU A 76 -2.62 -6.63 9.87
CA LEU A 76 -1.84 -7.79 9.42
C LEU A 76 -0.68 -7.33 8.54
N ALA A 77 0.39 -8.12 8.53
CA ALA A 77 1.54 -7.87 7.68
C ALA A 77 1.20 -8.05 6.19
N PHE A 78 1.79 -7.20 5.34
CA PHE A 78 1.59 -7.22 3.89
C PHE A 78 2.46 -8.28 3.19
N ASP A 79 3.49 -8.75 3.87
CA ASP A 79 4.36 -9.84 3.46
C ASP A 79 4.61 -10.78 4.64
N ASP A 80 4.89 -12.05 4.36
CA ASP A 80 5.22 -13.11 5.32
C ASP A 80 6.72 -13.43 5.36
N TYR A 81 7.55 -12.62 4.69
CA TYR A 81 8.97 -12.90 4.56
C TYR A 81 9.72 -12.66 5.87
N SER A 82 10.02 -13.75 6.56
CA SER A 82 10.94 -13.78 7.69
C SER A 82 12.16 -14.66 7.36
N PRO A 83 13.40 -14.11 7.34
CA PRO A 83 14.60 -14.91 7.11
C PRO A 83 14.90 -15.96 8.19
N GLY A 84 14.05 -16.08 9.24
CA GLY A 84 14.17 -17.08 10.30
C GLY A 84 12.85 -17.80 10.61
N SER A 85 11.89 -17.83 9.68
CA SER A 85 10.59 -18.49 9.86
C SER A 85 9.76 -17.93 11.04
N ALA A 86 10.04 -16.70 11.45
CA ALA A 86 9.28 -16.03 12.51
C ALA A 86 7.88 -15.72 11.98
N PRO A 87 6.82 -16.10 12.69
CA PRO A 87 5.48 -15.68 12.30
C PRO A 87 5.39 -14.14 12.42
N LEU A 88 5.12 -13.46 11.31
CA LEU A 88 4.71 -12.06 11.31
C LEU A 88 3.28 -11.95 11.83
N PRO A 89 2.88 -10.84 12.48
CA PRO A 89 1.49 -10.60 12.84
C PRO A 89 0.60 -10.75 11.60
N GLY A 90 -0.24 -11.79 11.56
CA GLY A 90 -1.11 -12.05 10.41
C GLY A 90 -0.55 -12.94 9.31
N SER A 91 0.37 -13.86 9.60
CA SER A 91 0.89 -14.90 8.67
C SER A 91 -0.17 -15.90 8.13
N GLY A 92 -1.43 -15.50 8.00
CA GLY A 92 -2.54 -16.32 7.50
C GLY A 92 -3.51 -15.59 6.56
N SER A 93 -3.17 -14.40 6.03
CA SER A 93 -4.16 -13.55 5.35
C SER A 93 -3.83 -13.04 3.94
N THR A 94 -2.79 -13.53 3.27
CA THR A 94 -2.44 -13.03 1.92
C THR A 94 -2.69 -14.04 0.79
N HIS A 95 -3.41 -15.13 1.04
CA HIS A 95 -3.95 -15.96 -0.03
C HIS A 95 -5.43 -15.67 -0.23
N ALA A 96 -5.71 -14.71 -1.11
CA ALA A 96 -6.87 -14.81 -1.99
C ALA A 96 -6.48 -15.69 -3.19
#